data_AF-A0A1W2CCN3-F1
#
_entry.id   AF-A0A1W2CCN3-F1
#
_cell.length_a   1.000
_cell.length_b   1.000
_cell.length_c   1.000
_cell.angle_alpha   90.00
_cell.angle_beta   90.00
_cell.angle_gamma   90.00
#
_symmetry.space_group_name_H-M   'P 1'
#
loop_
_entity.id
_entity.type
_entity.pdbx_description
1 polymer ?
#
loop_
_entity_poly.entity_id
_entity_poly.type
_entity_poly.pdbx_seq_one_letter_code
_entity_poly.pdbx_strand_id
1 'polypeptide(L)'
;MLKRLFSLLLALAVILTGTAAADEQVIEIYDIAGLRDAANHPGASFRLMNDIDLKDVDWTPIPFSGDLDGNGFGIYNLTVTRVGEDRRITVDGNRKEYDTCFAGLFSVMEASSVKNLKVIGAHVTIDGKTHCFASILAGYAQHCTFDNVTVDGYVRLNNEGVMSGVAGIAGFGSGIIDNCNARVELIFNDLNRDSRCEQFLGAMMATGYAKVQHCTVDIDGYVSCFGYCHNGGLMGLFYTSGTKYPLGLENRVVNHNTVTGRIYFFEHNPDRRAYCKGDVGETLTKLTSRKPNNLKGFTRKETKEFRKVLLPETCEEPVYEEKEIPPADGEWGWTEHTCSTCGYTWRDNYVAP
;
A
#
# COMPACT_ATOMS: atom_id res chain seq x y z
N MET A 1 -61.73 -4.35 50.97
CA MET A 1 -62.94 -3.90 50.24
C MET A 1 -62.50 -3.33 48.90
N LEU A 2 -63.06 -3.89 47.81
CA LEU A 2 -63.16 -3.38 46.42
C LEU A 2 -61.90 -2.78 45.76
N LYS A 3 -61.24 -3.53 44.87
CA LYS A 3 -61.54 -3.71 43.42
C LYS A 3 -61.35 -2.43 42.60
N ARG A 4 -60.35 -2.46 41.71
CA ARG A 4 -60.51 -2.03 40.30
C ARG A 4 -59.52 -2.79 39.41
N LEU A 5 -60.09 -3.62 38.54
CA LEU A 5 -59.47 -4.30 37.40
C LEU A 5 -58.89 -3.26 36.44
N PHE A 6 -57.82 -3.61 35.71
CA PHE A 6 -57.87 -3.54 34.24
C PHE A 6 -56.81 -4.47 33.64
N SER A 7 -57.31 -5.38 32.80
CA SER A 7 -56.57 -6.35 32.00
C SER A 7 -55.87 -5.66 30.84
N LEU A 8 -54.64 -6.05 30.51
CA LEU A 8 -54.12 -5.98 29.14
C LEU A 8 -53.04 -7.05 28.96
N LEU A 9 -53.42 -8.18 28.34
CA LEU A 9 -52.46 -9.11 27.75
C LEU A 9 -51.94 -8.47 26.47
N LEU A 10 -50.66 -8.10 26.45
CA LEU A 10 -49.95 -7.75 25.21
C LEU A 10 -49.11 -8.97 24.83
N ALA A 11 -49.59 -9.75 23.86
CA ALA A 11 -48.80 -10.82 23.25
C ALA A 11 -47.71 -10.17 22.39
N LEU A 12 -46.48 -10.15 22.90
CA LEU A 12 -45.31 -9.71 22.17
C LEU A 12 -44.88 -10.84 21.22
N ALA A 13 -45.34 -10.82 19.98
CA ALA A 13 -44.79 -11.66 18.93
C ALA A 13 -43.41 -11.12 18.53
N VAL A 14 -42.37 -11.70 19.12
CA VAL A 14 -40.99 -11.48 18.66
C VAL A 14 -40.83 -12.23 17.35
N ILE A 15 -40.85 -11.50 16.23
CA ILE A 15 -40.42 -12.03 14.94
C ILE A 15 -38.89 -12.07 15.00
N LEU A 16 -38.33 -13.23 15.35
CA LEU A 16 -36.92 -13.53 15.10
C LEU A 16 -36.77 -13.64 13.57
N THR A 17 -36.40 -12.54 12.91
CA THR A 17 -35.78 -12.65 11.59
C THR A 17 -34.36 -13.14 11.81
N GLY A 18 -34.20 -14.45 11.98
CA GLY A 18 -32.91 -15.09 11.81
C GLY A 18 -32.53 -14.92 10.35
N THR A 19 -31.65 -13.96 10.05
CA THR A 19 -30.89 -14.01 8.81
C THR A 19 -29.95 -15.19 8.97
N ALA A 20 -30.32 -16.34 8.39
CA ALA A 20 -29.34 -17.37 8.10
C ALA A 20 -28.24 -16.68 7.28
N ALA A 21 -27.02 -16.65 7.81
CA ALA A 21 -25.85 -16.29 7.03
C ALA A 21 -25.85 -17.25 5.84
N ALA A 22 -25.98 -16.71 4.63
CA ALA A 22 -25.74 -17.50 3.43
C ALA A 22 -24.32 -18.06 3.57
N ASP A 23 -24.16 -19.37 3.35
CA ASP A 23 -22.85 -20.00 3.34
C ASP A 23 -22.06 -19.31 2.22
N GLU A 24 -21.11 -18.46 2.60
CA GLU A 24 -20.39 -17.61 1.66
C GLU A 24 -19.50 -18.52 0.81
N GLN A 25 -19.91 -18.73 -0.44
CA GLN A 25 -19.18 -19.60 -1.34
C GLN A 25 -17.84 -18.95 -1.69
N VAL A 26 -16.75 -19.57 -1.23
CA VAL A 26 -15.39 -19.16 -1.55
C VAL A 26 -15.06 -19.61 -2.98
N ILE A 27 -14.62 -18.67 -3.82
CA ILE A 27 -14.15 -18.92 -5.18
C ILE A 27 -12.65 -19.26 -5.12
N GLU A 28 -12.28 -20.45 -5.59
CA GLU A 28 -10.90 -20.91 -5.62
C GLU A 28 -10.16 -20.37 -6.85
N ILE A 29 -8.96 -19.82 -6.65
CA ILE A 29 -8.08 -19.30 -7.69
C ILE A 29 -6.89 -20.24 -7.83
N TYR A 30 -6.77 -20.86 -9.00
CA TYR A 30 -5.67 -21.79 -9.32
C TYR A 30 -4.62 -21.20 -10.26
N ASP A 31 -4.99 -20.16 -11.00
CA ASP A 31 -4.19 -19.60 -12.10
C ASP A 31 -4.49 -18.10 -12.31
N ILE A 32 -3.81 -17.52 -13.31
CA ILE A 32 -3.93 -16.11 -13.71
C ILE A 32 -5.37 -15.78 -14.15
N ALA A 33 -6.07 -16.71 -14.79
CA ALA A 33 -7.43 -16.48 -15.27
C ALA A 33 -8.41 -16.33 -14.08
N GLY A 34 -8.29 -17.19 -13.07
CA GLY A 34 -9.04 -17.07 -11.82
C GLY A 34 -8.74 -15.76 -11.09
N LEU A 35 -7.47 -15.33 -11.06
CA LEU A 35 -7.09 -14.06 -10.44
C LEU A 35 -7.72 -12.86 -11.17
N ARG A 36 -7.74 -12.88 -12.50
CA ARG A 36 -8.39 -11.84 -13.31
C ARG A 36 -9.90 -11.83 -13.15
N ASP A 37 -10.52 -12.99 -12.96
CA ASP A 37 -11.97 -13.07 -12.78
C ASP A 37 -12.47 -12.38 -11.50
N ALA A 38 -11.58 -12.13 -10.54
CA ALA A 38 -11.89 -11.29 -9.38
C ALA A 38 -12.45 -9.91 -9.78
N ALA A 39 -12.06 -9.37 -10.95
CA ALA A 39 -12.61 -8.11 -11.47
C ALA A 39 -14.10 -8.21 -11.85
N ASN A 40 -14.58 -9.40 -12.25
CA ASN A 40 -15.98 -9.63 -12.63
C ASN A 40 -16.87 -9.92 -11.40
N HIS A 41 -16.26 -10.36 -10.30
CA HIS A 41 -16.93 -10.69 -9.06
C HIS A 41 -16.27 -9.99 -7.86
N PRO A 42 -16.09 -8.66 -7.88
CA PRO A 42 -15.18 -7.97 -6.97
C PRO A 42 -15.57 -8.10 -5.51
N GLY A 43 -16.85 -8.32 -5.19
CA GLY A 43 -17.35 -8.49 -3.82
C GLY A 43 -17.41 -9.94 -3.31
N ALA A 44 -16.90 -10.92 -4.05
CA ALA A 44 -16.88 -12.31 -3.60
C ALA A 44 -15.70 -12.61 -2.66
N SER A 45 -15.81 -13.72 -1.95
CA SER A 45 -14.70 -14.31 -1.20
C SER A 45 -13.86 -15.20 -2.11
N PHE A 46 -12.55 -14.99 -2.14
CA PHE A 46 -11.59 -15.72 -2.95
C PHE A 46 -10.52 -16.39 -2.09
N ARG A 47 -10.02 -17.54 -2.55
CA ARG A 47 -8.89 -18.23 -1.95
C ARG A 47 -7.89 -18.70 -3.00
N LEU A 48 -6.61 -18.39 -2.82
CA LEU A 48 -5.56 -18.97 -3.65
C LEU A 48 -5.37 -20.46 -3.32
N MET A 49 -5.22 -21.26 -4.35
CA MET A 49 -4.97 -22.70 -4.25
C MET A 49 -3.59 -23.11 -4.75
N ASN A 50 -2.85 -22.18 -5.39
CA ASN A 50 -1.47 -22.33 -5.86
C ASN A 50 -0.78 -20.95 -5.84
N ASP A 51 0.55 -20.95 -5.92
CA ASP A 51 1.29 -19.75 -6.28
C ASP A 51 0.98 -19.33 -7.73
N ILE A 52 0.82 -18.02 -7.97
CA ILE A 52 0.44 -17.46 -9.27
C ILE A 52 1.61 -16.65 -9.83
N ASP A 53 2.24 -17.16 -10.87
CA ASP A 53 3.27 -16.44 -11.62
C ASP A 53 2.64 -15.43 -12.58
N LEU A 54 3.04 -14.16 -12.48
CA LEU A 54 2.65 -13.09 -13.39
C LEU A 54 3.79 -12.66 -14.32
N LYS A 55 4.85 -13.45 -14.42
CA LYS A 55 5.94 -13.20 -15.37
C LYS A 55 5.40 -13.07 -16.79
N ASP A 56 5.89 -12.06 -17.51
CA ASP A 56 5.51 -11.72 -18.88
C ASP A 56 4.00 -11.42 -19.06
N VAL A 57 3.27 -11.16 -17.97
CA VAL A 57 1.87 -10.73 -18.00
C VAL A 57 1.81 -9.21 -17.99
N ASP A 58 1.20 -8.65 -19.04
CA ASP A 58 0.80 -7.24 -19.06
C ASP A 58 -0.38 -7.03 -18.11
N TRP A 59 -0.09 -6.76 -16.82
CA TRP A 59 -1.11 -6.60 -15.80
C TRP A 59 -1.73 -5.21 -15.87
N THR A 60 -3.06 -5.17 -16.01
CA THR A 60 -3.84 -3.96 -15.82
C THR A 60 -4.47 -4.02 -14.42
N PRO A 61 -4.23 -3.02 -13.55
CA PRO A 61 -4.79 -3.01 -12.19
C PRO A 61 -6.32 -3.14 -12.21
N ILE A 62 -6.86 -4.03 -11.38
CA ILE A 62 -8.32 -4.31 -11.32
C ILE A 62 -8.95 -3.75 -10.04
N PRO A 63 -10.23 -3.33 -10.07
CA PRO A 63 -10.95 -3.03 -8.83
C PRO A 63 -11.26 -4.31 -8.05
N PHE A 64 -11.36 -4.20 -6.73
CA PHE A 64 -11.69 -5.30 -5.84
C PHE A 64 -12.47 -4.79 -4.62
N SER A 65 -13.44 -5.55 -4.13
CA SER A 65 -14.30 -5.13 -3.00
C SER A 65 -14.68 -6.30 -2.08
N GLY A 66 -13.92 -7.39 -2.11
CA GLY A 66 -14.26 -8.66 -1.50
C GLY A 66 -13.19 -9.11 -0.51
N ASP A 67 -13.09 -10.41 -0.30
CA ASP A 67 -12.10 -10.99 0.60
C ASP A 67 -11.14 -11.88 -0.18
N LEU A 68 -9.84 -11.70 0.00
CA LEU A 68 -8.80 -12.52 -0.62
C LEU A 68 -7.96 -13.21 0.45
N ASP A 69 -8.12 -14.52 0.57
CA ASP A 69 -7.25 -15.37 1.37
C ASP A 69 -6.15 -15.97 0.49
N GLY A 70 -4.92 -15.49 0.65
CA GLY A 70 -3.76 -16.04 -0.03
C GLY A 70 -3.46 -17.49 0.38
N ASN A 71 -4.03 -17.98 1.49
CA ASN A 71 -3.88 -19.36 1.94
C ASN A 71 -2.41 -19.82 2.07
N GLY A 72 -1.49 -18.87 2.30
CA GLY A 72 -0.05 -19.09 2.37
C GLY A 72 0.68 -19.05 1.03
N PHE A 73 -0.05 -19.03 -0.10
CA PHE A 73 0.49 -18.89 -1.45
C PHE A 73 0.80 -17.42 -1.79
N GLY A 74 1.58 -17.25 -2.85
CA GLY A 74 2.02 -15.97 -3.38
C GLY A 74 1.54 -15.68 -4.79
N ILE A 75 1.43 -14.39 -5.09
CA ILE A 75 1.37 -13.84 -6.44
C ILE A 75 2.75 -13.24 -6.71
N TYR A 76 3.43 -13.58 -7.79
CA TYR A 76 4.81 -13.16 -7.99
C TYR A 76 5.13 -12.71 -9.41
N ASN A 77 6.25 -12.01 -9.58
CA ASN A 77 6.69 -11.40 -10.85
C ASN A 77 5.68 -10.40 -11.45
N LEU A 78 4.87 -9.76 -10.60
CA LEU A 78 3.89 -8.75 -11.02
C LEU A 78 4.59 -7.57 -11.73
N THR A 79 4.23 -7.27 -12.97
CA THR A 79 4.67 -6.06 -13.67
C THR A 79 3.50 -5.13 -13.96
N VAL A 80 3.57 -3.89 -13.50
CA VAL A 80 2.52 -2.86 -13.72
C VAL A 80 3.15 -1.61 -14.31
N THR A 81 2.76 -1.30 -15.55
CA THR A 81 3.26 -0.12 -16.30
C THR A 81 2.18 0.91 -16.61
N ARG A 82 0.96 0.67 -16.15
CA ARG A 82 -0.21 1.53 -16.37
C ARG A 82 -1.10 1.58 -15.13
N VAL A 83 -1.91 2.63 -15.06
CA VAL A 83 -2.95 2.78 -14.04
C VAL A 83 -4.18 1.95 -14.41
N GLY A 84 -4.99 1.62 -13.41
CA GLY A 84 -6.32 1.06 -13.63
C GLY A 84 -7.31 2.11 -14.16
N GLU A 85 -8.46 1.65 -14.63
CA GLU A 85 -9.52 2.52 -15.18
C GLU A 85 -10.24 3.32 -14.08
N ASP A 86 -10.38 2.71 -12.90
CA ASP A 86 -11.06 3.33 -11.76
C ASP A 86 -10.33 4.55 -11.21
N ARG A 87 -11.16 5.55 -10.85
CA ARG A 87 -10.72 6.80 -10.22
C ARG A 87 -11.51 7.04 -8.94
N ARG A 88 -10.92 7.79 -8.02
CA ARG A 88 -11.54 8.20 -6.76
C ARG A 88 -11.08 9.61 -6.42
N ILE A 89 -11.93 10.31 -5.67
CA ILE A 89 -11.56 11.58 -5.08
C ILE A 89 -10.68 11.32 -3.85
N THR A 90 -9.41 11.71 -3.95
CA THR A 90 -8.49 11.75 -2.81
C THR A 90 -8.42 13.15 -2.23
N VAL A 91 -7.94 13.29 -1.00
CA VAL A 91 -7.79 14.60 -0.36
C VAL A 91 -6.43 14.79 0.29
N ASP A 92 -5.91 16.02 0.29
CA ASP A 92 -4.70 16.36 1.03
C ASP A 92 -4.98 16.67 2.51
N GLY A 93 -3.91 17.00 3.25
CA GLY A 93 -4.01 17.41 4.66
C GLY A 93 -4.88 18.66 4.91
N ASN A 94 -5.11 19.48 3.88
CA ASN A 94 -5.99 20.65 3.91
C ASN A 94 -7.40 20.34 3.39
N ARG A 95 -7.69 19.07 3.06
CA ARG A 95 -8.96 18.58 2.53
C ARG A 95 -9.31 19.08 1.13
N LYS A 96 -8.31 19.51 0.34
CA LYS A 96 -8.53 19.78 -1.07
C LYS A 96 -8.75 18.46 -1.80
N GLU A 97 -9.76 18.41 -2.67
CA GLU A 97 -10.14 17.23 -3.43
C GLU A 97 -9.36 17.14 -4.75
N TYR A 98 -8.99 15.91 -5.13
CA TYR A 98 -8.24 15.59 -6.33
C TYR A 98 -8.84 14.35 -6.98
N ASP A 99 -9.15 14.42 -8.27
CA ASP A 99 -9.51 13.26 -9.07
C ASP A 99 -8.25 12.49 -9.47
N THR A 100 -8.15 11.25 -9.01
CA THR A 100 -6.87 10.54 -8.89
C THR A 100 -6.95 9.15 -9.52
N CYS A 101 -5.87 8.76 -10.22
CA CYS A 101 -5.68 7.40 -10.74
C CYS A 101 -4.81 6.55 -9.82
N PHE A 102 -4.87 5.23 -10.02
CA PHE A 102 -4.28 4.26 -9.11
C PHE A 102 -3.58 3.13 -9.86
N ALA A 103 -2.46 2.66 -9.30
CA ALA A 103 -1.71 1.52 -9.82
C ALA A 103 -1.30 0.54 -8.71
N GLY A 104 -1.24 -0.74 -9.08
CA GLY A 104 -0.83 -1.86 -8.25
C GLY A 104 -1.43 -3.17 -8.77
N LEU A 105 -1.42 -4.23 -7.96
CA LEU A 105 -2.22 -5.43 -8.26
C LEU A 105 -3.70 -5.03 -8.40
N PHE A 106 -4.19 -4.24 -7.44
CA PHE A 106 -5.50 -3.64 -7.44
C PHE A 106 -5.43 -2.14 -7.68
N SER A 107 -6.34 -1.62 -8.50
CA SER A 107 -6.52 -0.16 -8.65
C SER A 107 -7.17 0.41 -7.40
N VAL A 108 -8.37 -0.07 -7.09
CA VAL A 108 -9.23 0.41 -6.02
C VAL A 108 -9.75 -0.75 -5.19
N MET A 109 -9.54 -0.66 -3.89
CA MET A 109 -10.11 -1.54 -2.88
C MET A 109 -11.02 -0.77 -1.93
N GLU A 110 -12.22 -1.27 -1.69
CA GLU A 110 -13.22 -0.66 -0.79
C GLU A 110 -13.89 -1.72 0.07
N ALA A 111 -13.90 -1.53 1.39
CA ALA A 111 -14.50 -2.44 2.37
C ALA A 111 -14.09 -3.91 2.19
N SER A 112 -12.81 -4.13 1.88
CA SER A 112 -12.25 -5.44 1.47
C SER A 112 -11.29 -6.00 2.52
N SER A 113 -11.00 -7.29 2.48
CA SER A 113 -9.88 -7.86 3.24
C SER A 113 -8.91 -8.66 2.37
N VAL A 114 -7.63 -8.63 2.75
CA VAL A 114 -6.58 -9.48 2.18
C VAL A 114 -5.80 -10.09 3.34
N LYS A 115 -5.63 -11.41 3.32
CA LYS A 115 -4.86 -12.10 4.35
C LYS A 115 -4.02 -13.23 3.81
N ASN A 116 -2.98 -13.61 4.57
CA ASN A 116 -2.13 -14.79 4.29
C ASN A 116 -1.56 -14.80 2.86
N LEU A 117 -1.27 -13.63 2.30
CA LEU A 117 -0.87 -13.44 0.91
C LEU A 117 0.57 -12.94 0.85
N LYS A 118 1.34 -13.45 -0.11
CA LYS A 118 2.64 -12.90 -0.48
C LYS A 118 2.52 -12.27 -1.87
N VAL A 119 3.03 -11.05 -2.07
CA VAL A 119 3.24 -10.46 -3.39
C VAL A 119 4.73 -10.21 -3.56
N ILE A 120 5.41 -11.04 -4.36
CA ILE A 120 6.89 -11.12 -4.39
C ILE A 120 7.44 -10.72 -5.75
N GLY A 121 8.54 -9.96 -5.78
CA GLY A 121 9.16 -9.53 -7.03
C GLY A 121 8.27 -8.61 -7.87
N ALA A 122 7.48 -7.76 -7.22
CA ALA A 122 6.62 -6.82 -7.93
C ALA A 122 7.42 -5.62 -8.49
N HIS A 123 7.09 -5.21 -9.70
CA HIS A 123 7.70 -4.09 -10.40
C HIS A 123 6.61 -3.14 -10.93
N VAL A 124 6.38 -2.04 -10.21
CA VAL A 124 5.36 -1.05 -10.55
C VAL A 124 6.06 0.23 -11.01
N THR A 125 5.94 0.59 -12.29
CA THR A 125 6.55 1.81 -12.85
C THR A 125 5.51 2.61 -13.61
N ILE A 126 5.19 3.81 -13.12
CA ILE A 126 4.13 4.65 -13.69
C ILE A 126 4.69 6.02 -14.08
N ASP A 127 4.39 6.43 -15.31
CA ASP A 127 4.58 7.79 -15.80
C ASP A 127 3.22 8.54 -15.79
N GLY A 128 2.91 9.15 -14.65
CA GLY A 128 1.65 9.84 -14.38
C GLY A 128 1.61 11.28 -14.91
N LYS A 129 0.54 11.62 -15.63
CA LYS A 129 0.25 13.02 -16.05
C LYS A 129 -0.73 13.75 -15.11
N THR A 130 -1.36 13.02 -14.20
CA THR A 130 -2.37 13.52 -13.25
C THR A 130 -2.05 13.01 -11.85
N HIS A 131 -2.81 13.42 -10.84
CA HIS A 131 -2.73 12.86 -9.49
C HIS A 131 -2.76 11.33 -9.53
N CYS A 132 -1.78 10.68 -8.92
CA CYS A 132 -1.62 9.24 -8.97
C CYS A 132 -1.10 8.68 -7.64
N PHE A 133 -1.63 7.55 -7.22
CA PHE A 133 -0.99 6.72 -6.20
C PHE A 133 -0.62 5.36 -6.78
N ALA A 134 0.63 4.96 -6.60
CA ALA A 134 1.14 3.67 -7.05
C ALA A 134 1.58 2.84 -5.83
N SER A 135 1.23 1.56 -5.82
CA SER A 135 1.67 0.63 -4.77
C SER A 135 1.81 -0.79 -5.32
N ILE A 136 2.45 -1.69 -4.58
CA ILE A 136 2.50 -3.11 -4.99
C ILE A 136 1.10 -3.72 -4.93
N LEU A 137 0.40 -3.55 -3.81
CA LEU A 137 -0.90 -4.21 -3.62
C LEU A 137 -2.07 -3.36 -4.13
N ALA A 138 -2.30 -2.16 -3.60
CA ALA A 138 -3.44 -1.33 -3.98
C ALA A 138 -3.12 0.16 -4.07
N GLY A 139 -3.41 0.80 -5.19
CA GLY A 139 -3.23 2.26 -5.28
C GLY A 139 -4.22 3.04 -4.39
N TYR A 140 -5.43 2.52 -4.22
CA TYR A 140 -6.44 3.02 -3.28
C TYR A 140 -7.01 1.89 -2.44
N ALA A 141 -7.08 2.06 -1.12
CA ALA A 141 -7.63 1.06 -0.19
C ALA A 141 -8.41 1.74 0.95
N GLN A 142 -9.73 1.77 0.84
CA GLN A 142 -10.61 2.45 1.77
C GLN A 142 -11.41 1.47 2.62
N HIS A 143 -11.24 1.57 3.95
CA HIS A 143 -11.83 0.64 4.91
C HIS A 143 -11.40 -0.82 4.67
N CYS A 144 -10.14 -1.02 4.28
CA CYS A 144 -9.61 -2.34 3.99
C CYS A 144 -8.83 -2.94 5.18
N THR A 145 -8.80 -4.26 5.28
CA THR A 145 -7.97 -4.97 6.26
C THR A 145 -6.90 -5.77 5.54
N PHE A 146 -5.65 -5.59 5.95
CA PHE A 146 -4.50 -6.38 5.52
C PHE A 146 -3.92 -7.07 6.74
N ASP A 147 -3.94 -8.40 6.76
CA ASP A 147 -3.43 -9.20 7.88
C ASP A 147 -2.51 -10.32 7.39
N ASN A 148 -1.30 -10.42 7.93
CA ASN A 148 -0.33 -11.43 7.49
C ASN A 148 -0.06 -11.35 5.97
N VAL A 149 0.14 -10.14 5.46
CA VAL A 149 0.48 -9.88 4.05
C VAL A 149 1.96 -9.53 3.95
N THR A 150 2.66 -10.13 2.98
CA THR A 150 4.03 -9.77 2.62
C THR A 150 4.06 -9.12 1.25
N VAL A 151 4.68 -7.94 1.12
CA VAL A 151 4.99 -7.33 -0.17
C VAL A 151 6.51 -7.18 -0.34
N ASP A 152 7.00 -7.58 -1.49
CA ASP A 152 8.39 -7.42 -1.89
C ASP A 152 8.48 -6.87 -3.30
N GLY A 153 9.26 -5.80 -3.48
CA GLY A 153 9.53 -5.27 -4.80
C GLY A 153 9.74 -3.77 -4.85
N TYR A 154 9.42 -3.23 -6.02
CA TYR A 154 9.80 -1.89 -6.47
C TYR A 154 8.58 -1.11 -6.92
N VAL A 155 8.50 0.15 -6.50
CA VAL A 155 7.48 1.09 -6.98
C VAL A 155 8.15 2.40 -7.37
N ARG A 156 8.03 2.77 -8.64
CA ARG A 156 8.43 4.06 -9.18
C ARG A 156 7.24 4.81 -9.77
N LEU A 157 7.09 6.05 -9.32
CA LEU A 157 6.12 6.98 -9.87
C LEU A 157 6.83 8.25 -10.33
N ASN A 158 6.91 8.46 -11.64
CA ASN A 158 7.28 9.75 -12.21
C ASN A 158 5.99 10.51 -12.54
N ASN A 159 5.79 11.70 -11.99
CA ASN A 159 4.46 12.29 -11.93
C ASN A 159 4.43 13.80 -12.14
N GLU A 160 3.43 14.28 -12.87
CA GLU A 160 3.19 15.73 -13.09
C GLU A 160 2.01 16.29 -12.26
N GLY A 161 1.26 15.42 -11.59
CA GLY A 161 0.15 15.80 -10.72
C GLY A 161 0.60 16.37 -9.37
N VAL A 162 -0.26 17.20 -8.77
CA VAL A 162 0.08 17.93 -7.53
C VAL A 162 -0.27 17.21 -6.22
N MET A 163 -0.67 15.95 -6.27
CA MET A 163 -1.09 15.16 -5.10
C MET A 163 -0.88 13.69 -5.42
N SER A 164 0.19 13.08 -4.91
CA SER A 164 0.59 11.75 -5.37
C SER A 164 1.52 11.04 -4.39
N GLY A 165 1.64 9.72 -4.49
CA GLY A 165 2.49 8.99 -3.58
C GLY A 165 2.74 7.54 -3.96
N VAL A 166 3.70 6.95 -3.24
CA VAL A 166 4.14 5.56 -3.43
C VAL A 166 4.13 4.79 -2.12
N ALA A 167 3.76 3.52 -2.18
CA ALA A 167 3.76 2.63 -1.02
C ALA A 167 3.99 1.16 -1.40
N GLY A 168 4.24 0.32 -0.41
CA GLY A 168 4.20 -1.14 -0.60
C GLY A 168 2.76 -1.64 -0.65
N ILE A 169 2.01 -1.50 0.44
CA ILE A 169 0.65 -2.04 0.54
C ILE A 169 -0.37 -1.10 -0.11
N ALA A 170 -0.57 0.11 0.43
CA ALA A 170 -1.67 0.98 0.01
C ALA A 170 -1.24 2.42 -0.32
N GLY A 171 -1.65 2.95 -1.46
CA GLY A 171 -1.29 4.31 -1.85
C GLY A 171 -2.06 5.36 -1.04
N PHE A 172 -3.40 5.27 -1.07
CA PHE A 172 -4.29 6.16 -0.35
C PHE A 172 -5.41 5.39 0.35
N GLY A 173 -5.82 5.80 1.55
CA GLY A 173 -7.12 5.42 2.10
C GLY A 173 -7.12 5.19 3.61
N SER A 174 -7.68 4.08 4.06
CA SER A 174 -7.88 3.80 5.48
C SER A 174 -8.13 2.34 5.78
N GLY A 175 -7.98 1.97 7.06
CA GLY A 175 -8.33 0.63 7.53
C GLY A 175 -7.32 0.08 8.54
N ILE A 176 -7.00 -1.21 8.42
CA ILE A 176 -6.12 -1.94 9.33
C ILE A 176 -5.02 -2.62 8.53
N ILE A 177 -3.77 -2.41 8.94
CA ILE A 177 -2.59 -3.13 8.45
C ILE A 177 -1.95 -3.75 9.69
N ASP A 178 -2.06 -5.07 9.82
CA ASP A 178 -1.60 -5.85 10.97
C ASP A 178 -0.73 -7.02 10.51
N ASN A 179 0.29 -7.35 11.30
CA ASN A 179 1.19 -8.49 11.02
C ASN A 179 1.77 -8.52 9.58
N CYS A 180 1.94 -7.36 8.93
CA CYS A 180 2.40 -7.31 7.55
C CYS A 180 3.92 -7.11 7.45
N ASN A 181 4.50 -7.60 6.36
CA ASN A 181 5.90 -7.39 6.01
C ASN A 181 6.02 -6.61 4.70
N ALA A 182 6.90 -5.62 4.64
CA ALA A 182 7.24 -4.92 3.40
C ALA A 182 8.76 -4.81 3.25
N ARG A 183 9.30 -5.38 2.18
CA ARG A 183 10.67 -5.12 1.69
C ARG A 183 10.55 -4.37 0.38
N VAL A 184 10.70 -3.04 0.43
CA VAL A 184 10.30 -2.19 -0.69
C VAL A 184 11.33 -1.14 -1.06
N GLU A 185 11.55 -1.00 -2.36
CA GLU A 185 12.21 0.15 -2.95
C GLU A 185 11.15 1.10 -3.51
N LEU A 186 11.11 2.34 -3.01
CA LEU A 186 10.06 3.31 -3.33
C LEU A 186 10.68 4.58 -3.92
N ILE A 187 10.29 4.93 -5.15
CA ILE A 187 10.83 6.07 -5.88
C ILE A 187 9.68 7.00 -6.30
N PHE A 188 9.77 8.26 -5.89
CA PHE A 188 8.83 9.29 -6.32
C PHE A 188 9.56 10.46 -6.98
N ASN A 189 9.15 10.79 -8.20
CA ASN A 189 9.73 11.88 -8.97
C ASN A 189 8.65 12.85 -9.41
N ASP A 190 8.67 14.05 -8.84
CA ASP A 190 7.90 15.19 -9.31
C ASP A 190 8.56 15.77 -10.56
N LEU A 191 7.84 15.69 -11.67
CA LEU A 191 8.28 16.20 -12.97
C LEU A 191 7.78 17.62 -13.22
N ASN A 192 6.83 18.14 -12.43
CA ASN A 192 6.22 19.44 -12.65
C ASN A 192 6.76 20.49 -11.69
N ARG A 193 7.82 21.19 -12.13
CA ARG A 193 8.51 22.22 -11.33
C ARG A 193 7.72 23.51 -11.15
N ASP A 194 6.65 23.70 -11.93
CA ASP A 194 5.86 24.93 -11.93
C ASP A 194 4.70 24.88 -10.91
N SER A 195 4.48 23.71 -10.29
CA SER A 195 3.41 23.50 -9.32
C SER A 195 3.94 22.82 -8.07
N ARG A 196 3.33 23.12 -6.91
CA ARG A 196 3.70 22.48 -5.65
C ARG A 196 2.98 21.14 -5.54
N CYS A 197 3.72 20.04 -5.66
CA CYS A 197 3.20 18.71 -5.37
C CYS A 197 3.06 18.46 -3.85
N GLU A 198 1.96 17.86 -3.42
CA GLU A 198 1.84 17.19 -2.13
C GLU A 198 2.24 15.72 -2.32
N GLN A 199 3.47 15.37 -1.90
CA GLN A 199 4.07 14.06 -2.11
C GLN A 199 4.01 13.19 -0.85
N PHE A 200 3.67 11.90 -1.02
CA PHE A 200 3.64 10.94 0.10
C PHE A 200 4.42 9.66 -0.19
N LEU A 201 5.12 9.15 0.82
CA LEU A 201 5.82 7.86 0.74
C LEU A 201 5.75 7.13 2.08
N GLY A 202 5.39 5.85 2.03
CA GLY A 202 5.43 4.96 3.19
C GLY A 202 5.34 3.48 2.79
N ALA A 203 6.12 2.61 3.42
CA ALA A 203 6.12 1.19 3.03
C ALA A 203 4.76 0.50 3.22
N MET A 204 4.01 0.89 4.26
CA MET A 204 2.68 0.34 4.52
C MET A 204 1.60 1.16 3.84
N MET A 205 1.62 2.49 3.99
CA MET A 205 0.66 3.35 3.31
C MET A 205 1.23 4.72 2.96
N ALA A 206 1.02 5.24 1.75
CA ALA A 206 1.57 6.55 1.40
C ALA A 206 0.86 7.64 2.21
N THR A 207 -0.47 7.70 2.15
CA THR A 207 -1.24 8.62 3.00
C THR A 207 -2.63 8.10 3.34
N GLY A 208 -3.15 8.57 4.48
CA GLY A 208 -4.51 8.26 4.91
C GLY A 208 -4.64 8.12 6.43
N TYR A 209 -5.54 7.24 6.86
CA TYR A 209 -5.78 6.92 8.26
C TYR A 209 -5.97 5.42 8.48
N ALA A 210 -4.85 4.70 8.53
CA ALA A 210 -4.81 3.29 8.87
C ALA A 210 -4.26 3.04 10.28
N LYS A 211 -4.78 2.02 10.94
CA LYS A 211 -4.12 1.37 12.06
C LYS A 211 -2.97 0.54 11.52
N VAL A 212 -1.74 0.80 11.97
CA VAL A 212 -0.55 0.07 11.53
C VAL A 212 0.16 -0.52 12.74
N GLN A 213 0.14 -1.84 12.86
CA GLN A 213 0.74 -2.51 14.01
C GLN A 213 1.35 -3.86 13.69
N HIS A 214 2.31 -4.28 14.52
CA HIS A 214 3.01 -5.57 14.40
C HIS A 214 3.63 -5.81 13.02
N CYS A 215 3.92 -4.73 12.28
CA CYS A 215 4.50 -4.83 10.95
C CYS A 215 6.03 -4.76 10.99
N THR A 216 6.66 -5.38 10.00
CA THR A 216 8.11 -5.27 9.77
C THR A 216 8.36 -4.64 8.41
N VAL A 217 9.17 -3.59 8.38
CA VAL A 217 9.51 -2.86 7.16
C VAL A 217 11.01 -2.82 6.97
N ASP A 218 11.45 -3.11 5.76
CA ASP A 218 12.74 -2.71 5.22
C ASP A 218 12.51 -1.84 3.98
N ILE A 219 12.85 -0.56 4.07
CA ILE A 219 12.54 0.45 3.05
C ILE A 219 13.81 1.04 2.43
N ASP A 220 13.88 1.12 1.11
CA ASP A 220 14.84 1.99 0.41
C ASP A 220 14.07 3.05 -0.40
N GLY A 221 13.92 4.25 0.17
CA GLY A 221 13.07 5.31 -0.37
C GLY A 221 13.85 6.45 -1.04
N TYR A 222 13.39 6.92 -2.19
CA TYR A 222 13.98 8.03 -2.96
C TYR A 222 12.90 9.01 -3.40
N VAL A 223 13.06 10.30 -3.07
CA VAL A 223 12.07 11.32 -3.41
C VAL A 223 12.70 12.56 -3.99
N SER A 224 12.25 12.95 -5.18
CA SER A 224 12.56 14.22 -5.81
C SER A 224 11.29 15.05 -5.93
N CYS A 225 11.02 15.97 -4.99
CA CYS A 225 9.76 16.72 -4.94
C CYS A 225 9.95 18.24 -5.12
N PHE A 226 9.16 18.86 -6.00
CA PHE A 226 9.06 20.32 -6.17
C PHE A 226 7.83 20.88 -5.43
N GLY A 227 7.60 20.39 -4.21
CA GLY A 227 6.52 20.83 -3.34
C GLY A 227 6.76 20.44 -1.88
N TYR A 228 5.81 19.73 -1.28
CA TYR A 228 5.86 19.27 0.11
C TYR A 228 6.15 17.77 0.17
N CYS A 229 7.13 17.40 0.98
CA CYS A 229 7.53 16.01 1.21
C CYS A 229 6.92 15.47 2.51
N HIS A 230 6.26 14.32 2.41
CA HIS A 230 5.69 13.58 3.54
C HIS A 230 6.19 12.12 3.52
N ASN A 231 7.33 11.88 4.14
CA ASN A 231 8.01 10.58 4.07
C ASN A 231 8.00 9.85 5.42
N GLY A 232 7.47 8.64 5.46
CA GLY A 232 7.57 7.77 6.62
C GLY A 232 8.14 6.42 6.25
N GLY A 233 8.83 5.76 7.18
CA GLY A 233 9.13 4.34 6.99
C GLY A 233 7.86 3.49 6.97
N LEU A 234 6.86 3.84 7.78
CA LEU A 234 5.53 3.20 7.77
C LEU A 234 4.54 3.97 6.89
N MET A 235 4.34 5.25 7.19
CA MET A 235 3.34 6.09 6.52
C MET A 235 3.84 7.50 6.21
N GLY A 236 3.56 8.01 5.01
CA GLY A 236 3.95 9.37 4.64
C GLY A 236 3.23 10.44 5.46
N LEU A 237 1.91 10.54 5.27
CA LEU A 237 1.05 11.44 6.04
C LEU A 237 -0.11 10.67 6.69
N PHE A 238 -0.27 10.86 7.99
CA PHE A 238 -1.43 10.41 8.75
C PHE A 238 -2.41 11.56 9.03
N TYR A 239 -3.66 11.42 8.58
CA TYR A 239 -4.74 12.37 8.88
C TYR A 239 -6.11 11.71 8.81
N THR A 240 -7.05 12.10 9.68
CA THR A 240 -8.45 11.69 9.55
C THR A 240 -9.23 12.81 8.87
N SER A 241 -9.96 12.52 7.78
CA SER A 241 -10.89 13.47 7.19
C SER A 241 -12.10 13.63 8.14
N GLY A 242 -11.97 14.53 9.12
CA GLY A 242 -13.01 14.78 10.11
C GLY A 242 -14.39 14.92 9.45
N THR A 243 -15.34 14.10 9.90
CA THR A 243 -16.79 14.04 9.58
C THR A 243 -17.29 13.25 8.37
N LYS A 244 -16.52 13.00 7.30
CA LYS A 244 -17.06 12.26 6.12
C LYS A 244 -16.88 10.74 6.20
N TYR A 245 -15.86 10.27 6.92
CA TYR A 245 -15.55 8.85 7.07
C TYR A 245 -14.98 8.55 8.48
N PRO A 246 -15.77 8.64 9.55
CA PRO A 246 -15.29 8.36 10.89
C PRO A 246 -15.03 6.85 11.05
N LEU A 247 -13.80 6.40 10.77
CA LEU A 247 -13.28 5.24 11.48
C LEU A 247 -13.05 5.66 12.94
N GLY A 248 -13.43 4.81 13.88
CA GLY A 248 -13.40 5.16 15.29
C GLY A 248 -11.97 5.37 15.82
N LEU A 249 -11.88 5.89 17.05
CA LEU A 249 -10.62 6.21 17.71
C LEU A 249 -9.65 5.02 17.81
N GLU A 250 -10.18 3.81 17.77
CA GLU A 250 -9.45 2.54 17.74
C GLU A 250 -8.53 2.36 16.53
N ASN A 251 -8.77 3.09 15.43
CA ASN A 251 -8.00 2.97 14.20
C ASN A 251 -6.88 4.02 14.05
N ARG A 252 -6.70 4.90 15.04
CA ARG A 252 -5.62 5.92 15.04
C ARG A 252 -4.38 5.43 15.79
N VAL A 253 -3.89 4.26 15.42
CA VAL A 253 -2.88 3.51 16.17
C VAL A 253 -1.68 3.17 15.29
N VAL A 254 -0.47 3.49 15.77
CA VAL A 254 0.79 3.11 15.11
C VAL A 254 1.74 2.51 16.16
N ASN A 255 1.73 1.19 16.30
CA ASN A 255 2.31 0.50 17.46
C ASN A 255 3.11 -0.75 17.08
N HIS A 256 4.17 -1.03 17.84
CA HIS A 256 4.84 -2.35 17.81
C HIS A 256 5.37 -2.76 16.43
N ASN A 257 5.74 -1.78 15.61
CA ASN A 257 6.32 -2.02 14.30
C ASN A 257 7.85 -2.02 14.40
N THR A 258 8.51 -2.71 13.47
CA THR A 258 9.96 -2.62 13.25
C THR A 258 10.22 -1.99 11.89
N VAL A 259 11.11 -1.00 11.84
CA VAL A 259 11.48 -0.31 10.61
C VAL A 259 13.01 -0.25 10.50
N THR A 260 13.51 -0.77 9.39
CA THR A 260 14.90 -0.65 8.94
C THR A 260 14.97 0.05 7.59
N GLY A 261 16.19 0.33 7.12
CA GLY A 261 16.43 0.89 5.80
C GLY A 261 16.65 2.40 5.81
N ARG A 262 16.36 3.07 4.69
CA ARG A 262 16.69 4.47 4.49
C ARG A 262 15.68 5.21 3.62
N ILE A 263 15.60 6.53 3.82
CA ILE A 263 14.91 7.44 2.89
C ILE A 263 15.85 8.59 2.51
N TYR A 264 16.06 8.76 1.21
CA TYR A 264 16.84 9.82 0.58
C TYR A 264 15.89 10.75 -0.14
N PHE A 265 15.89 12.04 0.19
CA PHE A 265 14.85 12.94 -0.34
C PHE A 265 15.34 14.34 -0.62
N PHE A 266 14.62 15.01 -1.51
CA PHE A 266 14.76 16.40 -1.87
C PHE A 266 13.39 17.08 -1.81
N GLU A 267 13.35 18.28 -1.22
CA GLU A 267 12.16 19.14 -1.21
C GLU A 267 12.54 20.53 -1.71
N HIS A 268 11.88 20.98 -2.78
CA HIS A 268 11.95 22.36 -3.27
C HIS A 268 10.64 23.11 -3.01
N ASN A 269 10.64 23.98 -1.99
CA ASN A 269 9.53 24.87 -1.70
C ASN A 269 10.05 26.07 -0.89
N PRO A 270 9.48 27.28 -1.01
CA PRO A 270 9.83 28.39 -0.12
C PRO A 270 9.41 28.13 1.34
N ASP A 271 8.22 27.56 1.54
CA ASP A 271 7.65 27.25 2.85
C ASP A 271 8.01 25.81 3.29
N ARG A 272 9.31 25.53 3.39
CA ARG A 272 9.84 24.17 3.57
C ARG A 272 9.30 23.47 4.83
N ARG A 273 8.89 22.22 4.67
CA ARG A 273 8.44 21.35 5.77
C ARG A 273 9.31 20.09 5.91
N ALA A 274 9.66 19.46 4.78
CA ALA A 274 10.63 18.38 4.66
C ALA A 274 10.40 17.23 5.65
N TYR A 275 9.18 16.73 5.75
CA TYR A 275 8.85 15.68 6.71
C TYR A 275 9.46 14.34 6.30
N CYS A 276 10.25 13.76 7.20
CA CYS A 276 10.82 12.43 7.03
C CYS A 276 11.06 11.77 8.39
N LYS A 277 10.41 10.64 8.70
CA LYS A 277 10.60 9.89 9.97
C LYS A 277 10.54 8.38 9.75
N GLY A 278 11.11 7.61 10.67
CA GLY A 278 11.09 6.15 10.58
C GLY A 278 9.70 5.54 10.71
N ASP A 279 8.77 6.20 11.40
CA ASP A 279 7.38 5.76 11.46
C ASP A 279 6.48 6.59 10.53
N VAL A 280 5.90 7.68 11.02
CA VAL A 280 4.98 8.52 10.24
C VAL A 280 5.65 9.85 9.93
N GLY A 281 5.75 10.22 8.66
CA GLY A 281 6.40 11.45 8.21
C GLY A 281 5.76 12.70 8.84
N GLU A 282 4.49 12.92 8.51
CA GLU A 282 3.64 13.95 9.11
C GLU A 282 2.39 13.35 9.78
N THR A 283 1.98 13.92 10.90
CA THR A 283 0.75 13.53 11.60
C THR A 283 -0.10 14.78 11.84
N LEU A 284 -1.17 14.96 11.06
CA LEU A 284 -2.10 16.09 11.20
C LEU A 284 -3.24 15.81 12.18
N THR A 285 -3.56 14.53 12.38
CA THR A 285 -4.53 14.10 13.40
C THR A 285 -3.82 13.33 14.50
N LYS A 286 -4.04 13.69 15.77
CA LYS A 286 -3.44 13.03 16.93
C LYS A 286 -3.62 11.50 16.87
N LEU A 287 -2.60 10.71 17.14
CA LEU A 287 -2.78 9.27 17.31
C LEU A 287 -3.41 8.98 18.69
N THR A 288 -4.30 8.00 18.77
CA THR A 288 -4.82 7.52 20.06
C THR A 288 -3.81 6.62 20.76
N SER A 289 -2.97 5.92 19.99
CA SER A 289 -1.85 5.16 20.53
C SER A 289 -0.64 5.24 19.59
N ARG A 290 0.53 5.48 20.19
CA ARG A 290 1.84 5.38 19.56
C ARG A 290 2.81 4.76 20.56
N LYS A 291 2.67 3.46 20.77
CA LYS A 291 3.56 2.61 21.57
C LYS A 291 4.87 2.40 20.80
N PRO A 292 5.99 2.10 21.50
CA PRO A 292 7.30 2.17 20.88
C PRO A 292 7.42 1.23 19.67
N ASN A 293 7.71 1.84 18.53
CA ASN A 293 8.21 1.16 17.34
C ASN A 293 9.72 1.00 17.46
N ASN A 294 10.27 -0.08 16.91
CA ASN A 294 11.71 -0.27 16.79
C ASN A 294 12.22 0.38 15.51
N LEU A 295 12.88 1.53 15.64
CA LEU A 295 13.39 2.32 14.51
C LEU A 295 14.93 2.33 14.42
N LYS A 296 15.61 1.42 15.13
CA LYS A 296 17.08 1.46 15.29
C LYS A 296 17.84 1.34 13.97
N GLY A 297 17.29 0.64 12.98
CA GLY A 297 17.91 0.43 11.68
C GLY A 297 17.49 1.44 10.60
N PHE A 298 16.65 2.43 10.94
CA PHE A 298 16.16 3.41 9.98
C PHE A 298 17.08 4.64 9.92
N THR A 299 17.37 5.10 8.71
CA THR A 299 18.10 6.33 8.46
C THR A 299 17.38 7.25 7.47
N ARG A 300 17.71 8.54 7.50
CA ARG A 300 17.19 9.50 6.52
C ARG A 300 18.26 10.48 6.09
N LYS A 301 18.21 10.89 4.83
CA LYS A 301 19.11 11.89 4.27
C LYS A 301 18.36 12.83 3.35
N GLU A 302 18.38 14.11 3.69
CA GLU A 302 17.86 15.16 2.81
C GLU A 302 19.00 15.76 2.00
N THR A 303 18.81 15.97 0.69
CA THR A 303 19.65 16.88 -0.10
C THR A 303 18.95 18.23 -0.25
N LYS A 304 19.73 19.32 -0.26
CA LYS A 304 19.24 20.70 -0.47
C LYS A 304 19.47 21.19 -1.89
N GLU A 305 20.35 20.52 -2.63
CA GLU A 305 20.68 20.85 -4.00
C GLU A 305 20.07 19.82 -4.93
N PHE A 306 19.25 20.28 -5.88
CA PHE A 306 18.75 19.44 -6.94
C PHE A 306 19.74 19.46 -8.11
N ARG A 307 20.44 18.34 -8.31
CA ARG A 307 21.34 18.15 -9.45
C ARG A 307 20.75 17.18 -10.46
N LYS A 308 20.23 16.07 -9.94
CA LYS A 308 19.53 15.03 -10.69
C LYS A 308 18.45 14.40 -9.82
N VAL A 309 17.55 13.68 -10.45
CA VAL A 309 16.57 12.82 -9.79
C VAL A 309 17.30 11.85 -8.85
N LEU A 310 16.77 11.68 -7.64
CA LEU A 310 17.26 10.71 -6.67
C LEU A 310 16.80 9.31 -7.08
N LEU A 311 17.77 8.43 -7.26
CA LEU A 311 17.57 7.03 -7.63
C LEU A 311 18.52 6.15 -6.79
N PRO A 312 18.15 4.89 -6.55
CA PRO A 312 19.00 3.91 -5.88
C PRO A 312 20.25 3.59 -6.70
N GLU A 313 20.06 3.36 -8.00
CA GLU A 313 21.16 3.27 -8.94
C GLU A 313 21.66 4.67 -9.31
N THR A 314 22.97 4.89 -9.14
CA THR A 314 23.57 6.23 -9.29
C THR A 314 24.49 6.37 -10.49
N CYS A 315 24.87 5.26 -11.14
CA CYS A 315 25.71 5.23 -12.34
C CYS A 315 24.88 5.55 -13.60
N GLU A 316 25.49 6.21 -14.57
CA GLU A 316 24.85 6.59 -15.84
C GLU A 316 24.83 5.43 -16.84
N GLU A 317 25.88 4.60 -16.83
CA GLU A 317 26.03 3.42 -17.67
C GLU A 317 26.20 2.19 -16.76
N PRO A 318 25.09 1.62 -16.26
CA PRO A 318 25.15 0.42 -15.44
C PRO A 318 25.57 -0.79 -16.27
N VAL A 319 26.42 -1.63 -15.66
CA VAL A 319 26.77 -2.95 -16.18
C VAL A 319 26.47 -3.93 -15.06
N TYR A 320 25.63 -4.93 -15.35
CA TYR A 320 25.19 -5.89 -14.35
C TYR A 320 25.92 -7.23 -14.47
N GLU A 321 26.32 -7.74 -13.31
CA GLU A 321 26.62 -9.15 -13.10
C GLU A 321 25.36 -9.83 -12.57
N GLU A 322 24.98 -10.93 -13.21
CA GLU A 322 23.79 -11.71 -12.86
C GLU A 322 24.18 -12.97 -12.09
N LYS A 323 23.36 -13.30 -11.09
CA LYS A 323 23.48 -14.55 -10.34
C LYS A 323 22.11 -15.16 -10.13
N GLU A 324 21.90 -16.33 -10.71
CA GLU A 324 20.72 -17.15 -10.46
C GLU A 324 20.82 -17.83 -9.08
N ILE A 325 19.76 -17.69 -8.29
CA ILE A 325 19.59 -18.34 -7.00
C ILE A 325 18.39 -19.29 -7.13
N PRO A 326 18.61 -20.62 -7.14
CA PRO A 326 17.52 -21.57 -7.28
C PRO A 326 16.61 -21.58 -6.03
N PRO A 327 15.31 -21.92 -6.17
CA PRO A 327 14.45 -22.13 -5.02
C PRO A 327 14.94 -23.30 -4.17
N ALA A 328 14.59 -23.27 -2.88
CA ALA A 328 14.86 -24.32 -1.91
C ALA A 328 13.60 -24.60 -1.07
N ASP A 329 13.64 -25.63 -0.22
CA ASP A 329 12.48 -26.04 0.58
C ASP A 329 11.94 -24.87 1.44
N GLY A 330 10.78 -24.33 1.05
CA GLY A 330 10.13 -23.17 1.67
C GLY A 330 10.73 -21.80 1.34
N GLU A 331 11.74 -21.71 0.47
CA GLU A 331 12.43 -20.48 0.09
C GLU A 331 12.36 -20.21 -1.42
N TRP A 332 11.99 -18.98 -1.78
CA TRP A 332 11.88 -18.54 -3.17
C TRP A 332 13.25 -18.50 -3.86
N GLY A 333 13.28 -18.84 -5.15
CA GLY A 333 14.41 -18.56 -6.04
C GLY A 333 14.25 -17.20 -6.73
N TRP A 334 15.34 -16.63 -7.25
CA TRP A 334 15.33 -15.39 -8.04
C TRP A 334 16.63 -15.23 -8.85
N THR A 335 16.64 -14.28 -9.77
CA THR A 335 17.87 -13.75 -10.39
C THR A 335 18.26 -12.46 -9.68
N GLU A 336 19.49 -12.38 -9.18
CA GLU A 336 20.05 -11.19 -8.55
C GLU A 336 20.95 -10.46 -9.55
N HIS A 337 20.71 -9.17 -9.72
CA HIS A 337 21.46 -8.28 -10.60
C HIS A 337 22.29 -7.33 -9.75
N THR A 338 23.61 -7.34 -9.90
CA THR A 338 24.52 -6.43 -9.19
C THR A 338 25.24 -5.53 -10.17
N CYS A 339 25.05 -4.23 -10.04
CA CYS A 339 25.76 -3.24 -10.86
C CYS A 339 27.24 -3.22 -10.48
N SER A 340 28.13 -3.66 -11.36
CA SER A 340 29.59 -3.70 -11.10
C SER A 340 30.19 -2.29 -10.92
N THR A 341 29.50 -1.25 -11.38
CA THR A 341 29.96 0.14 -11.29
C THR A 341 29.64 0.79 -9.94
N CYS A 342 28.41 0.64 -9.44
CA CYS A 342 27.96 1.34 -8.22
C CYS A 342 27.53 0.42 -7.07
N GLY A 343 27.50 -0.90 -7.29
CA GLY A 343 27.13 -1.90 -6.29
C GLY A 343 25.64 -1.97 -5.99
N TYR A 344 24.79 -1.26 -6.74
CA TYR A 344 23.34 -1.38 -6.61
C TYR A 344 22.89 -2.80 -6.97
N THR A 345 21.95 -3.35 -6.20
CA THR A 345 21.44 -4.71 -6.40
C THR A 345 19.92 -4.69 -6.52
N TRP A 346 19.37 -5.45 -7.45
CA TRP A 346 17.93 -5.70 -7.56
C TRP A 346 17.65 -7.15 -7.96
N ARG A 347 16.38 -7.56 -7.87
CA ARG A 347 15.97 -8.96 -8.06
C ARG A 347 14.76 -9.06 -8.97
N ASP A 348 14.74 -10.07 -9.81
CA ASP A 348 13.60 -10.45 -10.65
C ASP A 348 13.57 -11.96 -10.90
N ASN A 349 12.72 -12.39 -11.83
CA ASN A 349 12.61 -13.79 -12.26
C ASN A 349 12.45 -14.73 -11.05
N TYR A 350 11.56 -14.35 -10.14
CA TYR A 350 11.29 -15.15 -8.96
C TYR A 350 10.67 -16.50 -9.34
N VAL A 351 11.02 -17.53 -8.59
CA VAL A 351 10.52 -18.90 -8.74
C VAL A 351 10.01 -19.37 -7.38
N ALA A 352 8.80 -19.92 -7.35
CA ALA A 352 8.20 -20.44 -6.13
C ALA A 352 8.97 -21.66 -5.56
N PRO A 353 8.92 -21.90 -4.23
CA PRO A 353 9.55 -23.05 -3.55
C PRO A 353 9.11 -24.44 -4.03
#